data_AF-A0A979GA73-F1
#
_entry.id   AF-A0A979GA73-F1
#
_cell.length_a   1.000
_cell.length_b   1.000
_cell.length_c   1.000
_cell.angle_alpha   90.00
_cell.angle_beta   90.00
_cell.angle_gamma   90.00
#
_symmetry.space_group_name_H-M   'P 1'
#
loop_
_entity.id
_entity.type
_entity.pdbx_description
1 polymer ?
#
loop_
_entity_poly.entity_id
_entity_poly.type
_entity_poly.pdbx_seq_one_letter_code
_entity_poly.pdbx_strand_id
1 'polypeptide(L)'
;MRRMRRICLPILLAVTVSCSTTKLAVPDQFSSVSTRYPVKGAQGWMVNQHLSFGDYSTSRIKRGWHIKSSVRYNNVWIPAPEVLGNIFGAEMMEEGKHEKAKIRYTLTNTHNSAEIFGSEFYDSHDVVLNAGRIPVIGGEYSTLLNSSYIYTAAIVPNDTSGTGLWSLLMARNYDIRKDTSHRIFDAPYVEEEGYATNGRDTVKIRTLNLNTFMNKNGKVSNTLLGARILSGYELSTEDGVVGIIDSMDKAIWLYNDQEEKLKFILSAMGTAILLKQIERQ
;
A
#
# COMPACT_ATOMS: atom_id res chain seq x y z
N MET A 1 -63.90 -3.44 -31.17
CA MET A 1 -63.92 -4.81 -30.57
C MET A 1 -62.51 -5.40 -30.60
N ARG A 2 -62.15 -6.15 -29.54
CA ARG A 2 -60.88 -6.87 -29.23
C ARG A 2 -59.72 -5.97 -28.76
N ARG A 3 -59.38 -5.87 -27.46
CA ARG A 3 -58.92 -6.81 -26.38
C ARG A 3 -57.40 -6.98 -26.32
N MET A 4 -56.81 -6.47 -25.21
CA MET A 4 -55.70 -6.99 -24.37
C MET A 4 -54.33 -7.21 -25.05
N ARG A 5 -53.16 -6.89 -24.49
CA ARG A 5 -52.58 -7.14 -23.14
C ARG A 5 -51.45 -6.10 -22.92
N ARG A 6 -51.41 -5.32 -21.84
CA ARG A 6 -50.80 -5.59 -20.51
C ARG A 6 -49.47 -6.38 -20.53
N ILE A 7 -48.46 -5.74 -19.93
CA ILE A 7 -47.27 -6.30 -19.24
C ILE A 7 -46.04 -6.54 -20.13
N CYS A 8 -45.04 -5.67 -19.98
CA CYS A 8 -43.71 -6.07 -19.49
C CYS A 8 -42.97 -4.83 -18.93
N LEU A 9 -43.16 -4.66 -17.63
CA LEU A 9 -42.36 -3.91 -16.66
C LEU A 9 -40.86 -4.29 -16.81
N PRO A 10 -39.90 -3.40 -16.52
CA PRO A 10 -38.56 -3.42 -17.09
C PRO A 10 -37.69 -4.54 -16.51
N ILE A 11 -37.04 -5.31 -17.39
CA ILE A 11 -35.92 -6.20 -17.07
C ILE A 11 -34.65 -5.33 -17.02
N LEU A 12 -34.51 -4.54 -15.95
CA LEU A 12 -33.29 -3.77 -15.68
C LEU A 12 -32.94 -3.84 -14.19
N LEU A 13 -33.00 -5.05 -13.61
CA LEU A 13 -32.81 -5.24 -12.17
C LEU A 13 -32.25 -6.64 -11.84
N ALA A 14 -31.08 -7.03 -12.40
CA ALA A 14 -30.40 -8.25 -11.94
C ALA A 14 -28.90 -8.34 -12.30
N VAL A 15 -28.13 -7.25 -12.20
CA VAL A 15 -26.65 -7.36 -12.18
C VAL A 15 -26.10 -6.54 -11.01
N THR A 16 -26.66 -6.73 -9.82
CA THR A 16 -25.90 -6.49 -8.59
C THR A 16 -25.01 -7.70 -8.36
N VAL A 17 -23.96 -7.82 -9.18
CA VAL A 17 -22.86 -8.74 -8.89
C VAL A 17 -22.32 -8.31 -7.54
N SER A 18 -22.68 -9.06 -6.50
CA SER A 18 -22.08 -8.94 -5.19
C SER A 18 -20.58 -9.14 -5.39
N CYS A 19 -19.82 -8.04 -5.35
CA CYS A 19 -18.37 -8.10 -5.46
C CYS A 19 -17.88 -8.94 -4.27
N SER A 20 -17.52 -10.19 -4.54
CA SER A 20 -16.98 -11.08 -3.53
C SER A 20 -15.57 -10.61 -3.22
N THR A 21 -15.36 -10.06 -2.02
CA THR A 21 -14.03 -9.68 -1.55
C THR A 21 -13.15 -10.92 -1.40
N THR A 22 -12.10 -10.96 -2.21
CA THR A 22 -11.06 -11.98 -2.20
C THR A 22 -10.09 -11.68 -1.05
N LYS A 23 -9.70 -12.70 -0.27
CA LYS A 23 -8.80 -12.55 0.89
C LYS A 23 -7.42 -13.13 0.60
N LEU A 24 -6.39 -12.55 1.24
CA LEU A 24 -5.05 -13.11 1.27
C LEU A 24 -5.08 -14.47 1.99
N ALA A 25 -4.45 -15.49 1.38
CA ALA A 25 -4.23 -16.77 2.03
C ALA A 25 -3.02 -16.64 2.97
N VAL A 26 -3.29 -16.32 4.25
CA VAL A 26 -2.26 -16.28 5.29
C VAL A 26 -1.98 -17.72 5.77
N PRO A 27 -0.71 -18.16 5.92
CA PRO A 27 -0.40 -19.50 6.40
C PRO A 27 -1.04 -19.81 7.75
N ASP A 28 -1.59 -21.02 7.90
CA ASP A 28 -2.30 -21.44 9.13
C ASP A 28 -1.44 -21.33 10.39
N GLN A 29 -0.14 -21.58 10.25
CA GLN A 29 0.83 -21.42 11.34
C GLN A 29 0.85 -19.97 11.85
N PHE A 30 0.89 -18.98 10.97
CA PHE A 30 0.90 -17.57 11.35
C PHE A 30 -0.47 -17.09 11.83
N SER A 31 -1.56 -17.52 11.18
CA SER A 31 -2.92 -17.09 11.56
C SER A 31 -3.33 -17.58 12.95
N SER A 32 -2.78 -18.70 13.42
CA SER A 32 -3.05 -19.24 14.76
C SER A 32 -2.42 -18.43 15.93
N VAL A 33 -1.37 -17.67 15.63
CA VAL A 33 -0.56 -16.92 16.61
C VAL A 33 -0.62 -15.40 16.38
N SER A 34 -1.49 -14.96 15.48
CA SER A 34 -1.68 -13.55 15.14
C SER A 34 -3.15 -13.15 15.25
N THR A 35 -3.39 -11.86 15.41
CA THR A 35 -4.74 -11.28 15.37
C THR A 35 -4.90 -10.51 14.08
N ARG A 36 -6.00 -10.79 13.37
CA ARG A 36 -6.42 -10.03 12.19
C ARG A 36 -7.23 -8.80 12.60
N TYR A 37 -6.78 -7.63 12.16
CA TYR A 37 -7.45 -6.34 12.34
C TYR A 37 -7.95 -5.81 10.99
N PRO A 38 -9.26 -5.93 10.69
CA PRO A 38 -9.84 -5.32 9.50
C PRO A 38 -9.77 -3.80 9.60
N VAL A 39 -9.25 -3.15 8.56
CA VAL A 39 -9.07 -1.69 8.50
C VAL A 39 -10.25 -1.04 7.79
N LYS A 40 -11.12 -0.42 8.58
CA LYS A 40 -12.23 0.37 8.06
C LYS A 40 -11.72 1.69 7.49
N GLY A 41 -12.39 2.19 6.45
CA GLY A 41 -12.05 3.47 5.81
C GLY A 41 -10.84 3.43 4.87
N ALA A 42 -10.17 2.27 4.74
CA ALA A 42 -9.13 2.05 3.73
C ALA A 42 -9.68 1.88 2.31
N GLN A 43 -11.00 1.67 2.19
CA GLN A 43 -11.71 1.44 0.93
C GLN A 43 -12.80 2.50 0.74
N GLY A 44 -12.86 3.11 -0.46
CA GLY A 44 -13.86 4.11 -0.80
C GLY A 44 -13.28 5.47 -1.20
N TRP A 45 -14.14 6.49 -1.22
CA TRP A 45 -13.81 7.86 -1.61
C TRP A 45 -12.78 8.47 -0.65
N MET A 46 -11.70 9.05 -1.17
CA MET A 46 -10.58 9.61 -0.39
C MET A 46 -10.88 10.94 0.34
N VAL A 47 -12.14 11.40 0.37
CA VAL A 47 -12.54 12.68 0.98
C VAL A 47 -12.88 12.42 2.43
N ASN A 48 -12.24 13.16 3.35
CA ASN A 48 -12.38 12.97 4.80
C ASN A 48 -12.07 11.53 5.21
N GLN A 49 -11.03 10.93 4.62
CA GLN A 49 -10.66 9.56 4.94
C GLN A 49 -10.12 9.48 6.39
N HIS A 50 -10.62 8.50 7.12
CA HIS A 50 -10.16 8.09 8.45
C HIS A 50 -10.03 6.57 8.45
N LEU A 51 -9.01 6.03 9.11
CA LEU A 51 -8.87 4.59 9.33
C LEU A 51 -9.22 4.22 10.76
N SER A 52 -9.80 3.04 10.95
CA SER A 52 -9.97 2.44 12.27
C SER A 52 -9.90 0.91 12.23
N PHE A 53 -9.28 0.33 13.24
CA PHE A 53 -9.09 -1.11 13.40
C PHE A 53 -8.69 -1.42 14.84
N GLY A 54 -9.29 -2.43 15.47
CA GLY A 54 -9.07 -2.70 16.89
C GLY A 54 -9.25 -1.43 17.74
N ASP A 55 -8.25 -1.13 18.58
CA ASP A 55 -8.19 0.07 19.42
C ASP A 55 -7.46 1.25 18.73
N TYR A 56 -7.13 1.12 17.45
CA TYR A 56 -6.41 2.11 16.67
C TYR A 56 -7.36 2.96 15.83
N SER A 57 -7.07 4.27 15.77
CA SER A 57 -7.80 5.20 14.92
C SER A 57 -6.88 6.28 14.35
N THR A 58 -7.21 6.78 13.16
CA THR A 58 -6.48 7.92 12.59
C THR A 58 -7.26 9.22 12.68
N SER A 59 -6.53 10.33 12.83
CA SER A 59 -7.05 11.64 12.47
C SER A 59 -7.37 11.69 10.97
N ARG A 60 -7.97 12.81 10.53
CA ARG A 60 -8.31 13.00 9.11
C ARG A 60 -7.03 12.94 8.27
N ILE A 61 -7.03 12.04 7.29
CA ILE A 61 -5.90 11.89 6.37
C ILE A 61 -5.87 13.10 5.43
N LYS A 62 -4.80 13.89 5.55
CA LYS A 62 -4.52 15.02 4.67
C LYS A 62 -3.67 14.50 3.50
N ARG A 63 -4.04 14.89 2.28
CA ARG A 63 -3.31 14.56 1.05
C ARG A 63 -3.04 15.81 0.22
N GLY A 64 -1.95 15.80 -0.53
CA GLY A 64 -1.67 16.81 -1.55
C GLY A 64 -0.34 17.54 -1.40
N TRP A 65 0.07 18.22 -2.46
CA TRP A 65 1.38 18.85 -2.58
C TRP A 65 1.59 20.03 -1.60
N HIS A 66 0.50 20.72 -1.22
CA HIS A 66 0.48 21.86 -0.30
C HIS A 66 0.66 21.51 1.19
N ILE A 67 0.83 20.23 1.55
CA ILE A 67 1.06 19.84 2.94
C ILE A 67 2.45 20.33 3.36
N LYS A 68 2.47 21.39 4.18
CA LYS A 68 3.63 21.76 5.00
C LYS A 68 3.73 20.71 6.12
N SER A 69 4.63 19.76 5.92
CA SER A 69 4.94 18.73 6.91
C SER A 69 6.08 19.23 7.79
N SER A 70 5.75 19.73 8.97
CA SER A 70 6.72 19.91 10.06
C SER A 70 6.44 18.86 11.13
N VAL A 71 7.49 18.14 11.50
CA VAL A 71 7.55 17.16 12.57
C VAL A 71 8.02 17.87 13.83
N ARG A 72 7.44 17.54 14.99
CA ARG A 72 8.00 17.97 16.27
C ARG A 72 8.88 16.85 16.83
N TYR A 73 10.19 17.05 16.87
CA TYR A 73 11.16 16.11 17.45
C TYR A 73 11.98 16.81 18.53
N ASN A 74 12.01 16.28 19.75
CA ASN A 74 12.67 16.90 20.90
C ASN A 74 12.33 18.40 21.08
N ASN A 75 11.04 18.75 20.95
CA ASN A 75 10.52 20.14 20.99
C ASN A 75 10.97 21.07 19.86
N VAL A 76 11.70 20.59 18.85
CA VAL A 76 12.09 21.35 17.65
C VAL A 76 11.16 20.98 16.49
N TRP A 77 10.77 21.99 15.70
CA TRP A 77 10.01 21.77 14.47
C TRP A 77 10.99 21.53 13.31
N ILE A 78 10.98 20.32 12.75
CA ILE A 78 11.83 19.91 11.63
C ILE A 78 10.93 19.59 10.42
N PRO A 79 11.16 20.16 9.23
CA PRO A 79 10.47 19.74 8.01
C PRO A 79 10.60 18.23 7.76
N ALA A 80 9.52 17.54 7.42
CA ALA A 80 9.57 16.09 7.15
C ALA A 80 10.54 15.68 6.03
N PRO A 81 10.74 16.47 4.94
CA PRO A 81 11.78 16.19 3.97
C PRO A 81 13.19 16.21 4.57
N GLU A 82 13.47 17.08 5.54
CA GLU A 82 14.76 17.13 6.26
C GLU A 82 14.89 15.94 7.22
N VAL A 83 13.82 15.51 7.88
CA VAL A 83 13.83 14.27 8.68
C VAL A 83 14.20 13.08 7.79
N LEU A 84 13.60 12.97 6.60
CA LEU A 84 13.89 11.89 5.66
C LEU A 84 15.30 12.02 5.08
N GLY A 85 15.73 13.23 4.70
CA GLY A 85 17.08 13.49 4.18
C GLY A 85 18.18 13.22 5.22
N ASN A 86 17.97 13.60 6.48
CA ASN A 86 18.92 13.36 7.57
C ASN A 86 19.05 11.87 7.94
N ILE A 87 17.99 11.08 7.77
CA ILE A 87 18.01 9.65 8.11
C ILE A 87 18.54 8.80 6.95
N PHE A 88 18.20 9.15 5.70
CA PHE A 88 18.62 8.39 4.53
C PHE A 88 19.88 8.94 3.83
N GLY A 89 20.45 10.04 4.33
CA GLY A 89 21.62 10.69 3.72
C GLY A 89 21.38 11.14 2.27
N ALA A 90 20.11 11.31 1.88
CA ALA A 90 19.70 11.53 0.50
C ALA A 90 19.29 12.99 0.29
N GLU A 91 20.06 13.70 -0.53
CA GLU A 91 19.58 14.92 -1.19
C GLU A 91 18.50 14.50 -2.20
N MET A 92 17.22 14.75 -1.88
CA MET A 92 16.14 14.54 -2.83
C MET A 92 16.27 15.59 -3.95
N MET A 93 17.01 15.26 -5.01
CA MET A 93 17.17 16.11 -6.19
C MET A 93 15.86 16.16 -6.99
N GLU A 94 15.38 17.38 -7.28
CA GLU A 94 14.19 17.64 -8.10
C GLU A 94 14.58 17.82 -9.57
N GLU A 95 14.69 16.74 -10.36
CA GLU A 95 14.87 16.89 -11.82
C GLU A 95 14.09 15.79 -12.59
N GLY A 96 12.99 16.15 -13.27
CA GLY A 96 12.10 15.21 -13.99
C GLY A 96 10.60 15.53 -13.90
N LYS A 97 9.76 14.81 -14.67
CA LYS A 97 8.29 14.84 -14.53
C LYS A 97 7.89 14.01 -13.29
N HIS A 98 7.99 14.62 -12.12
CA HIS A 98 7.78 13.97 -10.84
C HIS A 98 6.33 14.02 -10.39
N GLU A 99 5.70 12.87 -10.22
CA GLU A 99 4.48 12.78 -9.41
C GLU A 99 4.87 12.63 -7.94
N LYS A 100 4.66 13.70 -7.17
CA LYS A 100 4.91 13.73 -5.72
C LYS A 100 3.60 13.73 -4.95
N ALA A 101 3.25 12.60 -4.36
CA ALA A 101 2.11 12.50 -3.45
C ALA A 101 2.61 12.63 -2.00
N LYS A 102 1.93 13.43 -1.18
CA LYS A 102 2.23 13.58 0.25
C LYS A 102 1.01 13.25 1.08
N ILE A 103 1.25 12.64 2.24
CA ILE A 103 0.20 12.26 3.20
C ILE A 103 0.59 12.68 4.61
N ARG A 104 -0.38 13.11 5.42
CA ARG A 104 -0.19 13.40 6.84
C ARG A 104 -1.41 13.00 7.65
N TYR A 105 -1.20 12.33 8.77
CA TYR A 105 -2.23 12.02 9.75
C TYR A 105 -1.59 11.68 11.11
N THR A 106 -2.43 11.46 12.11
CA THR A 106 -2.04 10.98 13.44
C THR A 106 -2.66 9.61 13.62
N LEU A 107 -1.91 8.63 14.10
CA LEU A 107 -2.44 7.37 14.60
C LEU A 107 -2.51 7.44 16.13
N THR A 108 -3.61 7.01 16.71
CA THR A 108 -3.78 6.92 18.17
C THR A 108 -4.32 5.56 18.56
N ASN A 109 -3.92 5.09 19.74
CA ASN A 109 -4.63 4.08 20.51
C ASN A 109 -4.85 4.60 21.94
N THR A 110 -5.28 3.74 22.87
CA THR A 110 -5.56 4.12 24.27
C THR A 110 -4.38 4.77 24.99
N HIS A 111 -3.14 4.37 24.68
CA HIS A 111 -1.94 4.79 25.43
C HIS A 111 -0.92 5.57 24.59
N ASN A 112 -0.98 5.46 23.27
CA ASN A 112 0.06 5.93 22.36
C ASN A 112 -0.53 6.80 21.25
N SER A 113 0.30 7.70 20.74
CA SER A 113 0.00 8.55 19.59
C SER A 113 1.26 8.77 18.77
N ALA A 114 1.13 8.81 17.45
CA ALA A 114 2.21 9.15 16.54
C ALA A 114 1.70 10.04 15.40
N GLU A 115 2.51 11.01 15.00
CA GLU A 115 2.34 11.69 13.72
C GLU A 115 3.02 10.90 12.61
N ILE A 116 2.31 10.69 11.50
CA ILE A 116 2.80 9.97 10.33
C ILE A 116 2.84 10.92 9.13
N PHE A 117 3.97 10.93 8.45
CA PHE A 117 4.22 11.73 7.26
C PHE A 117 4.73 10.81 6.16
N GLY A 118 4.00 10.68 5.06
CA GLY A 118 4.43 9.88 3.92
C GLY A 118 4.67 10.74 2.69
N SER A 119 5.63 10.34 1.86
CA SER A 119 5.90 10.92 0.54
C SER A 119 6.14 9.80 -0.46
N GLU A 120 5.48 9.90 -1.59
CA GLU A 120 5.66 8.99 -2.73
C GLU A 120 6.29 9.76 -3.88
N PHE A 121 7.22 9.11 -4.57
CA PHE A 121 7.91 9.60 -5.74
C PHE A 121 7.80 8.55 -6.83
N TYR A 122 7.38 8.99 -8.01
CA TYR A 122 7.28 8.15 -9.19
C TYR A 122 7.95 8.85 -10.36
N ASP A 123 8.88 8.13 -10.99
CA ASP A 123 9.55 8.54 -12.21
C ASP A 123 9.38 7.44 -13.27
N SER A 124 8.85 7.81 -14.42
CA SER A 124 8.55 6.90 -15.53
C SER A 124 9.07 7.44 -16.85
N HIS A 125 9.79 6.59 -17.58
CA HIS A 125 10.23 6.87 -18.93
C HIS A 125 9.39 6.04 -19.92
N ASP A 126 8.38 6.69 -20.50
CA ASP A 126 7.54 6.13 -21.56
C ASP A 126 8.15 6.38 -22.93
N VAL A 127 8.10 5.37 -23.81
CA VAL A 127 8.31 5.55 -25.24
C VAL A 127 6.97 5.46 -25.95
N VAL A 128 6.57 6.59 -26.52
CA VAL A 128 5.40 6.69 -27.38
C VAL A 128 5.79 6.33 -28.81
N LEU A 129 5.27 5.21 -29.30
CA LEU A 129 5.36 4.78 -30.69
C LEU A 129 4.08 5.21 -31.42
N ASN A 130 4.23 6.15 -32.35
CA ASN A 130 3.15 6.54 -33.25
C ASN A 130 3.08 5.55 -34.43
N ALA A 131 2.17 4.58 -34.37
CA ALA A 131 1.99 3.55 -35.38
C ALA A 131 1.05 3.97 -36.52
N GLY A 132 0.80 5.27 -36.71
CA GLY A 132 -0.11 5.82 -37.73
C GLY A 132 0.25 5.51 -39.20
N ARG A 133 1.33 4.76 -39.46
CA ARG A 133 1.74 4.28 -40.80
C ARG A 133 1.63 2.76 -40.98
N ILE A 134 1.16 2.00 -39.98
CA ILE A 134 0.96 0.54 -40.08
C ILE A 134 -0.52 0.27 -40.40
N PRO A 135 -0.87 -0.22 -41.61
CA PRO A 135 -2.25 -0.25 -42.11
C PRO A 135 -3.26 -1.12 -41.32
N VAL A 136 -2.78 -1.97 -40.40
CA VAL A 136 -3.59 -3.00 -39.73
C VAL A 136 -3.91 -2.64 -38.27
N ILE A 137 -3.12 -1.76 -37.65
CA ILE A 137 -3.19 -1.46 -36.22
C ILE A 137 -3.02 0.06 -36.05
N GLY A 138 -4.05 0.83 -36.42
CA GLY A 138 -4.03 2.27 -36.26
C GLY A 138 -4.08 2.66 -34.78
N GLY A 139 -3.07 3.39 -34.28
CA GLY A 139 -3.06 3.90 -32.91
C GLY A 139 -1.71 4.46 -32.46
N GLU A 140 -1.75 5.20 -31.36
CA GLU A 140 -0.58 5.58 -30.56
C GLU A 140 -0.38 4.51 -29.47
N TYR A 141 0.80 3.91 -29.42
CA TYR A 141 1.15 2.88 -28.46
C TYR A 141 2.25 3.40 -27.55
N SER A 142 1.99 3.52 -26.25
CA SER A 142 3.02 3.82 -25.25
C SER A 142 3.53 2.53 -24.62
N THR A 143 4.84 2.36 -24.50
CA THR A 143 5.45 1.29 -23.70
C THR A 143 6.35 1.90 -22.63
N LEU A 144 6.18 1.44 -21.39
CA LEU A 144 7.03 1.83 -20.27
C LEU A 144 8.37 1.10 -20.38
N LEU A 145 9.47 1.84 -20.56
CA LEU A 145 10.80 1.23 -20.62
C LEU A 145 11.34 0.94 -19.22
N ASN A 146 11.34 1.97 -18.37
CA ASN A 146 11.85 1.95 -17.01
C ASN A 146 10.91 2.76 -16.12
N SER A 147 10.66 2.28 -14.90
CA SER A 147 10.09 3.11 -13.85
C SER A 147 10.82 2.90 -12.54
N SER A 148 10.96 3.97 -11.78
CA SER A 148 11.38 3.92 -10.39
C SER A 148 10.27 4.49 -9.52
N TYR A 149 9.98 3.78 -8.44
CA TYR A 149 8.99 4.18 -7.46
C TYR A 149 9.61 4.11 -6.08
N ILE A 150 9.46 5.18 -5.32
CA ILE A 150 9.97 5.29 -3.95
C ILE A 150 8.84 5.79 -3.06
N TYR A 151 8.53 5.02 -2.03
CA TYR A 151 7.67 5.42 -0.93
C TYR A 151 8.50 5.61 0.33
N THR A 152 8.30 6.72 1.01
CA THR A 152 8.92 7.00 2.31
C THR A 152 7.86 7.37 3.32
N ALA A 153 8.03 6.96 4.57
CA ALA A 153 7.23 7.46 5.67
C ALA A 153 8.05 7.68 6.94
N ALA A 154 7.85 8.82 7.60
CA ALA A 154 8.32 9.06 8.95
C ALA A 154 7.18 8.83 9.94
N ILE A 155 7.42 7.99 10.95
CA ILE A 155 6.52 7.71 12.06
C ILE A 155 7.15 8.32 13.31
N VAL A 156 6.45 9.27 13.90
CA VAL A 156 6.97 10.11 14.98
C VAL A 156 6.08 9.91 16.22
N PRO A 157 6.43 8.99 17.12
CA PRO A 157 5.72 8.81 18.37
C PRO A 157 5.79 10.08 19.23
N ASN A 158 4.67 10.43 19.86
CA ASN A 158 4.62 11.56 20.80
C ASN A 158 5.44 11.29 22.06
N ASP A 159 5.56 10.02 22.46
CA ASP A 159 6.46 9.60 23.53
C ASP A 159 7.76 9.06 22.92
N THR A 160 8.82 9.88 22.97
CA THR A 160 10.14 9.52 22.45
C THR A 160 10.95 8.64 23.41
N SER A 161 10.45 8.36 24.62
CA SER A 161 11.23 7.73 25.70
C SER A 161 11.56 6.24 25.49
N GLY A 162 11.01 5.58 24.46
CA GLY A 162 11.28 4.15 24.21
C GLY A 162 11.48 3.75 22.76
N THR A 163 10.63 4.23 21.84
CA THR A 163 10.56 3.70 20.47
C THR A 163 11.36 4.50 19.44
N GLY A 164 11.68 5.76 19.74
CA GLY A 164 12.34 6.66 18.80
C GLY A 164 11.51 7.00 17.56
N LEU A 165 12.07 7.81 16.68
CA LEU A 165 11.49 8.10 15.37
C LEU A 165 11.79 6.94 14.42
N TRP A 166 10.77 6.48 13.69
CA TRP A 166 10.91 5.43 12.70
C TRP A 166 10.84 5.99 11.29
N SER A 167 11.74 5.53 10.44
CA SER A 167 11.79 5.88 9.03
C SER A 167 11.55 4.63 8.19
N LEU A 168 10.58 4.70 7.30
CA LEU A 168 10.16 3.63 6.39
C LEU A 168 10.55 4.02 4.97
N LEU A 169 11.16 3.09 4.25
CA LEU A 169 11.50 3.19 2.83
C LEU A 169 11.00 1.96 2.11
N MET A 170 10.33 2.14 0.98
CA MET A 170 10.00 1.09 0.04
C MET A 170 10.40 1.58 -1.34
N ALA A 171 11.13 0.77 -2.07
CA ALA A 171 11.62 1.11 -3.39
C ALA A 171 11.30 -0.02 -4.36
N ARG A 172 10.90 0.38 -5.57
CA ARG A 172 10.51 -0.52 -6.64
C ARG A 172 11.16 -0.02 -7.91
N ASN A 173 11.96 -0.87 -8.52
CA ASN A 173 12.61 -0.58 -9.80
C ASN A 173 12.11 -1.58 -10.84
N TYR A 174 11.57 -1.06 -11.93
CA TYR A 174 11.20 -1.86 -13.10
C TYR A 174 12.15 -1.54 -14.25
N ASP A 175 12.76 -2.58 -14.81
CA ASP A 175 13.64 -2.53 -15.98
C ASP A 175 13.18 -3.61 -16.97
N ILE A 176 12.64 -3.19 -18.11
CA ILE A 176 12.12 -4.10 -19.15
C ILE A 176 13.19 -5.08 -19.67
N ARG A 177 14.48 -4.76 -19.55
CA ARG A 177 15.59 -5.63 -19.99
C ARG A 177 15.83 -6.81 -19.05
N LYS A 178 15.35 -6.69 -17.80
CA LYS A 178 15.39 -7.75 -16.78
C LYS A 178 14.05 -8.48 -16.68
N ASP A 179 13.06 -8.08 -17.47
CA ASP A 179 11.78 -8.74 -17.50
C ASP A 179 11.91 -10.12 -18.13
N THR A 180 11.54 -11.14 -17.35
CA THR A 180 11.54 -12.54 -17.78
C THR A 180 10.15 -13.00 -18.21
N SER A 181 9.17 -12.08 -18.26
CA SER A 181 7.86 -12.28 -18.88
C SER A 181 8.01 -12.47 -20.39
N HIS A 182 7.87 -13.72 -20.86
CA HIS A 182 7.94 -14.05 -22.29
C HIS A 182 6.57 -14.44 -22.87
N ARG A 183 5.52 -14.49 -22.05
CA ARG A 183 4.16 -14.90 -22.46
C ARG A 183 3.19 -13.73 -22.39
N ILE A 184 2.15 -13.77 -23.22
CA ILE A 184 1.13 -12.73 -23.40
C ILE A 184 0.32 -12.45 -22.10
N PHE A 185 0.50 -13.27 -21.05
CA PHE A 185 -0.16 -13.13 -19.75
C PHE A 185 0.81 -13.14 -18.56
N ASP A 186 2.11 -13.15 -18.81
CA ASP A 186 3.10 -13.08 -17.74
C ASP A 186 3.17 -11.62 -17.27
N ALA A 187 2.91 -11.40 -15.97
CA ALA A 187 3.09 -10.09 -15.37
C ALA A 187 4.60 -9.78 -15.28
N PRO A 188 5.03 -8.54 -15.58
CA PRO A 188 6.43 -8.15 -15.40
C PRO A 188 6.90 -8.46 -13.99
N TYR A 189 8.08 -9.06 -13.84
CA TYR A 189 8.65 -9.30 -12.52
C TYR A 189 9.11 -7.98 -11.92
N VAL A 190 8.43 -7.54 -10.85
CA VAL A 190 8.74 -6.30 -10.15
C VAL A 190 9.04 -6.64 -8.68
N GLU A 191 10.30 -6.56 -8.30
CA GLU A 191 10.70 -6.60 -6.89
C GLU A 191 10.50 -5.22 -6.28
N GLU A 192 9.59 -5.14 -5.31
CA GLU A 192 9.57 -4.03 -4.35
C GLU A 192 10.16 -4.55 -3.04
N GLU A 193 11.21 -3.87 -2.59
CA GLU A 193 11.85 -4.12 -1.32
C GLU A 193 11.66 -2.90 -0.42
N GLY A 194 11.46 -3.15 0.87
CA GLY A 194 11.40 -2.08 1.84
C GLY A 194 11.92 -2.46 3.20
N TYR A 195 12.13 -1.45 4.02
CA TYR A 195 12.43 -1.60 5.42
C TYR A 195 11.95 -0.37 6.20
N ALA A 196 11.83 -0.53 7.50
CA ALA A 196 11.65 0.56 8.43
C ALA A 196 12.61 0.43 9.60
N THR A 197 13.19 1.53 10.06
CA THR A 197 14.18 1.53 11.14
C THR A 197 14.11 2.80 11.99
N ASN A 198 14.46 2.68 13.27
CA ASN A 198 14.72 3.79 14.19
C ASN A 198 16.23 4.00 14.46
N GLY A 199 17.10 3.34 13.69
CA GLY A 199 18.55 3.32 13.86
C GLY A 199 19.08 2.25 14.83
N ARG A 200 18.20 1.58 15.59
CA ARG A 200 18.56 0.42 16.45
C ARG A 200 17.90 -0.85 15.95
N ASP A 201 16.59 -0.77 15.74
CA ASP A 201 15.74 -1.86 15.32
C ASP A 201 15.43 -1.72 13.82
N THR A 202 15.22 -2.85 13.14
CA THR A 202 14.85 -2.87 11.73
C THR A 202 13.72 -3.86 11.47
N VAL A 203 12.70 -3.39 10.76
CA VAL A 203 11.61 -4.20 10.23
C VAL A 203 11.77 -4.27 8.71
N LYS A 204 12.03 -5.46 8.18
CA LYS A 204 12.07 -5.72 6.74
C LYS A 204 10.64 -5.82 6.22
N ILE A 205 10.39 -5.22 5.06
CA ILE A 205 9.10 -5.18 4.39
C ILE A 205 9.25 -5.92 3.06
N ARG A 206 8.57 -7.05 2.90
CA ARG A 206 8.62 -7.85 1.67
C ARG A 206 7.26 -7.91 1.01
N THR A 207 7.23 -7.89 -0.31
CA THR A 207 6.00 -8.10 -1.06
C THR A 207 5.52 -9.55 -0.96
N LEU A 208 4.21 -9.71 -0.78
CA LEU A 208 3.54 -11.01 -0.83
C LEU A 208 2.84 -11.13 -2.19
N ASN A 209 3.54 -11.73 -3.15
CA ASN A 209 3.05 -11.99 -4.49
C ASN A 209 2.47 -13.40 -4.57
N LEU A 210 1.19 -13.54 -4.22
CA LEU A 210 0.51 -14.83 -4.19
C LEU A 210 -0.19 -15.12 -5.53
N ASN A 211 -0.22 -16.40 -5.89
CA ASN A 211 -1.07 -16.94 -6.95
C ASN A 211 -2.29 -17.70 -6.38
N THR A 212 -2.45 -17.72 -5.06
CA THR A 212 -3.53 -18.41 -4.34
C THR A 212 -4.31 -17.40 -3.49
N PHE A 213 -5.64 -17.51 -3.55
CA PHE A 213 -6.55 -16.64 -2.82
C PHE A 213 -7.65 -17.42 -2.12
N MET A 214 -8.12 -16.89 -0.99
CA MET A 214 -9.23 -17.48 -0.27
C MET A 214 -10.53 -16.75 -0.60
N ASN A 215 -11.55 -17.51 -1.01
CA ASN A 215 -12.89 -16.96 -1.21
C ASN A 215 -13.67 -16.90 0.12
N LYS A 216 -14.86 -16.29 0.11
CA LYS A 216 -15.73 -16.15 1.31
C LYS A 216 -16.10 -17.49 1.97
N ASN A 217 -16.05 -18.60 1.23
CA ASN A 217 -16.38 -19.94 1.72
C ASN A 217 -15.15 -20.69 2.26
N GLY A 218 -13.99 -20.01 2.40
CA GLY A 218 -12.75 -20.62 2.85
C GLY A 218 -12.06 -21.49 1.79
N LYS A 219 -12.61 -21.57 0.57
CA LYS A 219 -12.00 -22.35 -0.51
C LYS A 219 -10.84 -21.55 -1.09
N VAL A 220 -9.67 -22.16 -1.11
CA VAL A 220 -8.48 -21.63 -1.79
C VAL A 220 -8.63 -21.87 -3.30
N SER A 221 -8.44 -20.82 -4.08
CA SER A 221 -8.45 -20.85 -5.54
C SER A 221 -7.18 -20.20 -6.08
N ASN A 222 -6.63 -20.77 -7.15
CA ASN A 222 -5.52 -20.17 -7.85
C ASN A 222 -5.99 -19.00 -8.73
N THR A 223 -5.10 -18.05 -9.00
CA THR A 223 -5.30 -17.04 -10.03
C THR A 223 -5.54 -17.67 -11.38
N LEU A 224 -6.36 -17.00 -12.18
CA LEU A 224 -6.49 -17.33 -13.59
C LEU A 224 -5.09 -17.27 -14.22
N LEU A 225 -4.66 -18.35 -14.89
CA LEU A 225 -3.35 -18.48 -15.54
C LEU A 225 -2.12 -18.51 -14.60
N GLY A 226 -2.30 -18.63 -13.29
CA GLY A 226 -1.18 -18.74 -12.34
C GLY A 226 -0.37 -17.46 -12.16
N ALA A 227 -0.89 -16.32 -12.62
CA ALA A 227 -0.28 -15.00 -12.43
C ALA A 227 -0.11 -14.71 -10.93
N ARG A 228 1.07 -14.22 -10.52
CA ARG A 228 1.31 -13.75 -9.16
C ARG A 228 0.83 -12.31 -9.06
N ILE A 229 0.00 -12.00 -8.08
CA ILE A 229 -0.55 -10.66 -7.87
C ILE A 229 -0.05 -10.15 -6.52
N LEU A 230 0.37 -8.89 -6.47
CA LEU A 230 0.70 -8.22 -5.21
C LEU A 230 -0.52 -8.25 -4.29
N SER A 231 -0.43 -9.06 -3.25
CA SER A 231 -1.55 -9.37 -2.36
C SER A 231 -1.40 -8.71 -1.00
N GLY A 232 -0.18 -8.28 -0.66
CA GLY A 232 0.12 -7.66 0.62
C GLY A 232 1.61 -7.52 0.88
N TYR A 233 1.95 -7.30 2.14
CA TYR A 233 3.32 -7.16 2.61
C TYR A 233 3.56 -7.98 3.88
N GLU A 234 4.72 -8.61 3.98
CA GLU A 234 5.23 -9.23 5.19
C GLU A 234 6.14 -8.25 5.93
N LEU A 235 5.91 -8.11 7.23
CA LEU A 235 6.77 -7.37 8.15
C LEU A 235 7.57 -8.38 8.98
N SER A 236 8.90 -8.30 8.93
CA SER A 236 9.78 -9.22 9.65
C SER A 236 10.91 -8.51 10.38
N THR A 237 11.26 -9.01 11.56
CA THR A 237 12.47 -8.65 12.31
C THR A 237 13.52 -9.76 12.16
N GLU A 238 14.63 -9.67 12.91
CA GLU A 238 15.61 -10.77 12.97
C GLU A 238 15.02 -12.05 13.57
N ASP A 239 14.04 -11.92 14.47
CA ASP A 239 13.38 -13.04 15.15
C ASP A 239 12.27 -13.70 14.33
N GLY A 240 11.91 -13.11 13.18
CA GLY A 240 10.93 -13.68 12.24
C GLY A 240 9.80 -12.72 11.87
N VAL A 241 8.70 -13.29 11.37
CA VAL A 241 7.55 -12.51 10.89
C VAL A 241 6.74 -11.97 12.06
N VAL A 242 6.57 -10.65 12.11
CA VAL A 242 5.86 -9.94 13.19
C VAL A 242 4.51 -9.37 12.74
N GLY A 243 4.28 -9.27 11.43
CA GLY A 243 3.02 -8.80 10.90
C GLY A 243 2.83 -9.05 9.41
N ILE A 244 1.59 -8.99 8.96
CA ILE A 244 1.21 -9.05 7.54
C ILE A 244 0.21 -7.94 7.24
N ILE A 245 0.42 -7.21 6.15
CA ILE A 245 -0.50 -6.19 5.65
C ILE A 245 -1.23 -6.79 4.45
N ASP A 246 -2.51 -7.08 4.61
CA ASP A 246 -3.38 -7.58 3.54
C ASP A 246 -3.90 -6.39 2.72
N SER A 247 -3.30 -6.18 1.55
CA SER A 247 -3.68 -5.12 0.63
C SER A 247 -5.00 -5.42 -0.09
N MET A 248 -5.44 -6.68 -0.15
CA MET A 248 -6.66 -7.07 -0.87
C MET A 248 -7.91 -6.83 -0.03
N ASP A 249 -7.91 -7.31 1.22
CA ASP A 249 -9.05 -7.22 2.15
C ASP A 249 -8.90 -6.07 3.15
N LYS A 250 -7.85 -5.24 2.99
CA LYS A 250 -7.53 -4.09 3.84
C LYS A 250 -7.49 -4.48 5.31
N ALA A 251 -6.60 -5.41 5.65
CA ALA A 251 -6.42 -5.86 7.03
C ALA A 251 -4.96 -5.82 7.44
N ILE A 252 -4.72 -5.66 8.74
CA ILE A 252 -3.38 -5.77 9.34
C ILE A 252 -3.43 -6.97 10.28
N TRP A 253 -2.50 -7.91 10.09
CA TRP A 253 -2.28 -9.03 10.99
C TRP A 253 -1.06 -8.73 11.83
N LEU A 254 -1.17 -8.87 13.14
CA LEU A 254 -0.05 -8.66 14.07
C LEU A 254 0.11 -9.90 14.94
N TYR A 255 1.36 -10.29 15.18
CA TYR A 255 1.67 -11.36 16.11
C TYR A 255 1.15 -11.03 17.53
N ASN A 256 0.54 -12.01 18.20
CA ASN A 256 -0.20 -11.78 19.44
C ASN A 256 0.74 -11.44 20.60
N ASP A 257 1.90 -12.07 20.66
CA ASP A 257 2.88 -11.89 21.73
C ASP A 257 3.96 -10.89 21.32
N GLN A 258 3.53 -9.65 21.11
CA GLN A 258 4.40 -8.52 20.77
C GLN A 258 4.21 -7.42 21.82
N GLU A 259 5.30 -6.74 22.16
CA GLU A 259 5.25 -5.59 23.07
C GLU A 259 4.28 -4.53 22.53
N GLU A 260 3.52 -3.88 23.41
CA GLU A 260 2.50 -2.89 23.03
C GLU A 260 3.09 -1.76 22.16
N LYS A 261 4.29 -1.28 22.52
CA LYS A 261 4.99 -0.24 21.77
C LYS A 261 5.32 -0.69 20.34
N LEU A 262 5.85 -1.90 20.19
CA LEU A 262 6.15 -2.46 18.87
C LEU A 262 4.88 -2.70 18.05
N LYS A 263 3.81 -3.25 18.66
CA LYS A 263 2.50 -3.38 17.99
C LYS A 263 1.97 -2.05 17.47
N PHE A 264 2.13 -0.98 18.26
CA PHE A 264 1.73 0.37 17.85
C PHE A 264 2.54 0.87 16.65
N ILE A 265 3.86 0.67 16.65
CA ILE A 265 4.71 1.02 15.51
C ILE A 265 4.36 0.18 14.26
N LEU A 266 4.21 -1.14 14.39
CA LEU A 266 3.80 -2.01 13.28
C LEU A 266 2.43 -1.61 12.72
N SER A 267 1.51 -1.19 13.58
CA SER A 267 0.22 -0.63 13.18
C SER A 267 0.37 0.66 12.38
N ALA A 268 1.27 1.56 12.79
CA ALA A 268 1.59 2.79 12.07
C ALA A 268 2.24 2.52 10.69
N MET A 269 3.14 1.55 10.61
CA MET A 269 3.69 1.07 9.34
C MET A 269 2.58 0.52 8.44
N GLY A 270 1.70 -0.32 9.00
CA GLY A 270 0.56 -0.90 8.28
C GLY A 270 -0.38 0.16 7.71
N THR A 271 -0.73 1.19 8.49
CA THR A 271 -1.55 2.29 7.98
C THR A 271 -0.82 3.11 6.92
N ALA A 272 0.48 3.36 7.07
CA ALA A 272 1.26 4.10 6.07
C ALA A 272 1.24 3.36 4.72
N ILE A 273 1.51 2.05 4.75
CA ILE A 273 1.53 1.18 3.57
C ILE A 273 0.13 1.06 2.94
N LEU A 274 -0.94 0.89 3.73
CA LEU A 274 -2.30 0.80 3.17
C LEU A 274 -2.77 2.11 2.51
N LEU A 275 -2.20 3.25 2.92
CA LEU A 275 -2.53 4.58 2.39
C LEU A 275 -1.69 4.98 1.17
N LYS A 276 -0.79 4.09 0.71
CA LYS A 276 0.00 4.21 -0.52
C LYS A 276 -0.93 4.37 -1.74
N GLN A 277 -0.67 5.36 -2.60
CA GLN A 277 -1.60 5.78 -3.66
C GLN A 277 -1.19 5.35 -5.07
N ILE A 278 0.08 5.49 -5.43
CA ILE A 278 0.53 5.45 -6.83
C ILE A 278 0.45 4.04 -7.45
N GLU A 279 0.37 2.97 -6.66
CA GLU A 279 0.14 1.61 -7.17
C GLU A 279 -1.23 1.36 -7.82
N ARG A 280 -2.17 2.32 -7.77
CA ARG A 280 -3.54 2.12 -8.26
C ARG A 280 -3.87 2.81 -9.58
N GLN A 281 -2.89 3.40 -10.27
CA GLN A 281 -3.09 4.03 -11.58
C GLN A 281 -2.60 3.15 -12.72
#